data_AF-A0A382X9A5-F1
#
_entry.id   AF-A0A382X9A5-F1
#
_cell.length_a   1.000
_cell.length_b   1.000
_cell.length_c   1.000
_cell.angle_alpha   90.00
_cell.angle_beta   90.00
_cell.angle_gamma   90.00
#
_symmetry.space_group_name_H-M   'P 1'
#
loop_
_entity.id
_entity.type
_entity.pdbx_description
1 polymer ?
#
loop_
_entity_poly.entity_id
_entity_poly.type
_entity_poly.pdbx_seq_one_letter_code
_entity_poly.pdbx_strand_id
1 'polypeptide(L)' 'MASPVIENIVEAYLDNDDSADITNPIHSTEVAKSYGFAGPLVGGVTVWGWATDTIL' A
#
# COMPACT_ATOMS: atom_id res chain seq x y z
N MET A 1 0.63 12.96 31.77
CA MET A 1 1.65 12.97 30.70
C MET A 1 0.98 12.36 29.48
N ALA A 2 0.98 13.04 28.33
CA ALA A 2 0.50 12.40 27.09
C ALA A 2 1.52 11.34 26.65
N SER A 3 1.03 10.22 26.13
CA SER A 3 1.92 9.21 25.54
C SER A 3 2.64 9.80 24.33
N PRO A 4 3.93 9.45 24.10
CA PRO A 4 4.63 9.87 22.89
C PRO A 4 3.91 9.31 21.66
N VAL A 5 3.82 10.12 20.60
CA VAL A 5 3.38 9.67 19.28
C VAL A 5 4.59 9.09 18.56
N ILE A 6 4.44 7.87 18.04
CA ILE A 6 5.43 7.21 17.18
C ILE A 6 4.87 7.26 15.76
N GLU A 7 5.66 7.74 14.81
CA GLU A 7 5.28 7.90 13.40
C GLU A 7 6.40 7.36 12.49
N ASN A 8 6.00 6.75 11.37
CA ASN A 8 6.88 6.37 10.27
C ASN A 8 6.26 6.82 8.94
N ILE A 9 7.08 7.35 8.03
CA ILE A 9 6.65 7.81 6.71
C ILE A 9 7.26 6.87 5.68
N VAL A 10 6.40 6.29 4.85
CA VAL A 10 6.79 5.33 3.81
C VAL A 10 6.31 5.82 2.46
N GLU A 11 7.21 5.87 1.49
CA GLU A 11 6.86 6.10 0.09
C GLU A 11 6.40 4.78 -0.52
N ALA A 12 5.13 4.73 -0.94
CA ALA A 12 4.60 3.57 -1.63
C ALA A 12 5.09 3.53 -3.08
N TYR A 13 5.53 2.36 -3.52
CA TYR A 13 5.97 2.10 -4.89
C TYR A 13 5.38 0.78 -5.39
N LEU A 14 5.31 0.64 -6.72
CA LEU A 14 5.03 -0.62 -7.37
C LEU A 14 6.38 -1.31 -7.62
N ASP A 15 6.59 -2.50 -7.08
CA ASP A 15 7.82 -3.28 -7.24
C ASP A 15 7.76 -4.28 -8.40
N ASN A 16 6.60 -4.32 -9.08
CA ASN A 16 6.28 -5.18 -10.21
C ASN A 16 5.70 -4.36 -11.37
N ASP A 17 5.47 -5.05 -12.50
CA ASP A 17 4.80 -4.45 -13.65
C ASP A 17 3.36 -4.04 -13.33
N ASP A 18 2.99 -2.84 -13.74
CA ASP A 18 1.60 -2.36 -13.70
C ASP A 18 0.76 -3.06 -14.78
N SER A 19 0.02 -4.08 -14.38
CA SER A 19 -0.74 -4.94 -15.29
C SER A 19 -2.07 -5.39 -14.69
N ALA A 20 -3.14 -5.31 -15.47
CA ALA A 20 -4.46 -5.81 -15.09
C ALA A 20 -4.54 -7.35 -15.06
N ASP A 21 -3.51 -8.05 -15.56
CA ASP A 21 -3.47 -9.52 -15.62
C ASP A 21 -2.89 -10.17 -14.34
N ILE A 22 -2.46 -9.36 -13.36
CA ILE A 22 -1.97 -9.87 -12.07
C ILE A 22 -3.10 -10.57 -11.28
N THR A 23 -2.74 -11.54 -10.43
CA THR A 23 -3.70 -12.36 -9.67
C THR A 23 -4.75 -11.55 -8.91
N ASN A 24 -4.35 -10.41 -8.34
CA ASN A 24 -5.28 -9.46 -7.73
C ASN A 24 -5.16 -8.09 -8.41
N PRO A 25 -6.04 -7.78 -9.39
CA PRO A 25 -5.86 -6.66 -10.28
C PRO A 25 -6.11 -5.29 -9.62
N ILE A 26 -6.65 -5.23 -8.39
CA ILE A 26 -6.75 -3.96 -7.65
C ILE A 26 -5.38 -3.30 -7.40
N HIS A 27 -4.30 -4.06 -7.55
CA HIS A 27 -2.91 -3.61 -7.49
C HIS A 27 -2.36 -3.15 -8.86
N SER A 28 -3.24 -2.90 -9.84
CA SER A 28 -2.92 -2.28 -11.13
C SER A 28 -3.61 -0.91 -11.24
N THR A 29 -3.01 0.01 -12.00
CA THR A 29 -3.57 1.34 -12.22
C THR A 29 -4.92 1.27 -12.92
N GLU A 30 -5.05 0.42 -13.95
CA GLU A 30 -6.27 0.32 -14.75
C GLU A 30 -7.47 -0.08 -13.90
N VAL A 31 -7.34 -1.20 -13.18
CA VAL A 31 -8.47 -1.74 -12.41
C VAL A 31 -8.72 -0.91 -11.17
N ALA A 32 -7.70 -0.41 -10.48
CA ALA A 32 -7.90 0.49 -9.34
C ALA A 32 -8.69 1.76 -9.70
N LYS A 33 -8.45 2.33 -10.90
CA LYS A 33 -9.22 3.47 -11.40
C LYS A 33 -10.69 3.16 -11.61
N SER A 34 -11.04 1.94 -12.03
CA SER A 34 -12.45 1.53 -12.15
C SER A 34 -13.20 1.51 -10.81
N TYR A 35 -12.48 1.39 -9.70
CA TYR A 35 -13.02 1.48 -8.33
C TYR A 35 -12.92 2.89 -7.72
N GLY A 36 -12.47 3.89 -8.47
CA GLY A 36 -12.37 5.28 -8.02
C GLY A 36 -11.07 5.64 -7.28
N PHE A 37 -10.06 4.77 -7.30
CA PHE A 37 -8.73 5.08 -6.76
C PHE A 37 -7.86 5.80 -7.81
N ALA A 38 -6.93 6.63 -7.34
CA ALA A 38 -6.04 7.39 -8.22
C ALA A 38 -4.94 6.53 -8.89
N GLY A 39 -4.64 5.38 -8.32
CA GLY A 39 -3.58 4.45 -8.75
C GLY A 39 -3.69 3.11 -8.04
N PRO A 40 -2.74 2.19 -8.27
CA PRO A 40 -2.76 0.85 -7.70
C PRO A 40 -2.72 0.91 -6.18
N LEU A 41 -3.50 0.05 -5.52
CA LEU A 41 -3.45 -0.05 -4.06
C LEU A 41 -2.25 -0.89 -3.63
N VAL A 42 -1.68 -0.59 -2.47
CA VAL A 42 -0.67 -1.44 -1.85
C VAL A 42 -1.36 -2.59 -1.11
N GLY A 43 -0.84 -3.81 -1.22
CA GLY A 43 -1.34 -4.96 -0.47
C GLY A 43 -1.29 -4.73 1.04
N GLY A 44 -2.35 -5.10 1.76
CA GLY A 44 -2.42 -4.89 3.22
C GLY A 44 -1.31 -5.61 3.99
N VAL A 45 -0.86 -6.77 3.51
CA VAL A 45 0.29 -7.49 4.09
C VAL A 45 1.61 -6.72 3.93
N THR A 46 1.77 -5.98 2.84
CA THR A 46 2.95 -5.14 2.59
C THR A 46 2.93 -3.93 3.53
N VAL A 47 1.78 -3.27 3.68
CA VAL A 47 1.60 -2.16 4.63
C VAL A 47 1.86 -2.62 6.06
N TRP A 48 1.39 -3.82 6.45
CA TRP A 48 1.67 -4.41 7.75
C TRP A 48 3.17 -4.62 8.00
N GLY A 49 3.89 -5.15 7.00
CA GLY A 49 5.34 -5.30 7.06
C GLY A 49 6.05 -3.96 7.32
N TRP A 50 5.69 -2.92 6.56
CA TRP A 50 6.26 -1.57 6.74
C TRP A 50 5.96 -0.95 8.11
N ALA A 51 4.79 -1.25 8.69
CA ALA A 51 4.37 -0.71 9.98
C ALA A 51 4.94 -1.48 11.18
N THR A 52 5.55 -2.64 10.98
CA THR A 52 5.98 -3.54 12.08
C THR A 52 6.91 -2.84 13.07
N ASP A 53 7.95 -2.14 12.58
CA ASP A 53 8.92 -1.42 13.42
C ASP A 53 8.31 -0.21 14.16
N THR A 54 7.14 0.26 13.73
CA THR A 54 6.42 1.38 14.37
C THR A 54 5.48 0.87 15.47
N ILE A 55 5.00 -0.37 15.34
CA ILE A 55 4.01 -0.99 16.22
C ILE A 55 4.66 -1.76 17.38
N LEU A 56 5.74 -2.50 17.09
CA LEU A 56 6.43 -3.39 18.04
C LEU A 56 7.63 -2.71 18.71
#